data_AF-A0A200QQ23-F1
#
_entry.id   AF-A0A200QQ23-F1
#
_cell.length_a   1.000
_cell.length_b   1.000
_cell.length_c   1.000
_cell.angle_alpha   90.00
_cell.angle_beta   90.00
_cell.angle_gamma   90.00
#
_symmetry.space_group_name_H-M   'P 1'
#
loop_
_entity.id
_entity.type
_entity.pdbx_description
1 polymer ?
#
loop_
_entity_poly.entity_id
_entity_poly.type
_entity_poly.pdbx_seq_one_letter_code
_entity_poly.pdbx_strand_id
1 'polypeptide(L)'
;MASSNQEISLELLPLLRVYKNVERLMDSKIVLPSQQDTETGVSSKDITISEDFSISARLYSPELTTITSRTGQLQRQQKFSLLLYFHGRGFFASSPPSPLLTMFT
;
A
#
# COMPACT_ATOMS: atom_id res chain seq x y z
N MET A 1 3.90 -18.62 -35.21
CA MET A 1 3.14 -18.00 -34.11
C MET A 1 2.73 -16.63 -34.61
N ALA A 2 1.44 -16.40 -34.85
CA ALA A 2 0.96 -15.17 -35.48
C ALA A 2 1.24 -13.98 -34.55
N SER A 3 2.07 -13.04 -35.02
CA SER A 3 2.20 -11.72 -34.42
C SER A 3 0.87 -11.01 -34.63
N SER A 4 0.03 -10.95 -33.60
CA SER A 4 -1.09 -10.04 -33.62
C SER A 4 -0.52 -8.63 -33.59
N ASN A 5 -0.54 -7.93 -34.72
CA ASN A 5 -0.33 -6.47 -34.81
C ASN A 5 -1.46 -5.79 -34.03
N GLN A 6 -1.37 -5.77 -32.71
CA GLN A 6 -2.22 -4.92 -31.90
C GLN A 6 -1.66 -3.51 -31.96
N GLU A 7 -2.48 -2.58 -32.44
CA GLU A 7 -2.13 -1.17 -32.49
C GLU A 7 -1.95 -0.64 -31.06
N ILE A 8 -0.78 -0.05 -30.80
CA ILE A 8 -0.47 0.59 -29.53
C ILE A 8 -1.06 2.00 -29.57
N SER A 9 -2.04 2.25 -28.70
CA SER A 9 -2.65 3.59 -28.54
C SER A 9 -1.83 4.50 -27.63
N LEU A 10 -1.15 3.93 -26.64
CA LEU A 10 -0.27 4.65 -25.72
C LEU A 10 0.83 3.72 -25.21
N GLU A 11 2.05 4.23 -25.17
CA GLU A 11 3.20 3.52 -24.60
C GLU A 11 3.92 4.40 -23.59
N LEU A 12 4.07 3.90 -22.36
CA LEU A 12 4.81 4.54 -21.28
C LEU A 12 5.77 3.51 -20.67
N LEU A 13 6.86 3.20 -21.37
CA LEU A 13 7.86 2.24 -20.87
C LEU A 13 8.62 2.80 -19.65
N PRO A 14 8.96 1.96 -18.65
CA PRO A 14 8.67 0.52 -18.54
C PRO A 14 7.34 0.21 -17.81
N LEU A 15 6.41 1.17 -17.72
CA LEU A 15 5.26 1.12 -16.81
C LEU A 15 4.06 0.38 -17.41
N LEU A 16 3.61 0.77 -18.60
CA LEU A 16 2.42 0.20 -19.23
C LEU A 16 2.41 0.36 -20.76
N ARG A 17 1.64 -0.50 -21.40
CA ARG A 17 1.23 -0.38 -22.80
C ARG A 17 -0.29 -0.45 -22.89
N VAL A 18 -0.86 0.39 -23.75
CA VAL A 18 -2.29 0.38 -24.04
C VAL A 18 -2.48 -0.03 -25.49
N TYR A 19 -3.19 -1.15 -25.67
CA TYR A 19 -3.72 -1.61 -26.95
C TYR A 19 -5.25 -1.45 -26.93
N LYS A 20 -5.99 -2.48 -27.36
CA LYS A 20 -7.41 -2.63 -26.99
C LYS A 20 -7.60 -2.86 -25.49
N ASN A 21 -6.62 -3.49 -24.85
CA ASN A 21 -6.57 -3.73 -23.41
C ASN A 21 -5.30 -3.07 -22.83
N VAL A 22 -5.27 -2.89 -21.51
CA VAL A 22 -4.11 -2.34 -20.79
C VAL A 22 -3.20 -3.47 -20.32
N GLU A 23 -1.94 -3.43 -20.75
CA GLU A 23 -0.86 -4.29 -20.28
C GLU A 23 -0.04 -3.50 -19.24
N ARG A 24 0.04 -4.00 -18.01
CA ARG A 24 0.90 -3.45 -16.95
C ARG A 24 2.24 -4.17 -17.01
N LEU A 25 3.30 -3.45 -17.36
CA LEU A 25 4.61 -4.03 -17.64
C LEU A 25 5.51 -4.09 -16.41
N MET A 26 5.26 -3.22 -15.42
CA MET A 26 6.01 -3.19 -14.18
C MET A 26 5.19 -3.75 -13.03
N ASP A 27 5.59 -4.94 -12.58
CA ASP A 27 4.99 -5.56 -11.41
C ASP A 27 5.31 -4.76 -10.16
N SER A 28 4.30 -4.60 -9.31
CA SER A 28 4.49 -4.07 -7.97
C SER A 28 4.73 -5.25 -7.05
N LYS A 29 5.94 -5.36 -6.49
CA LYS A 29 6.21 -6.33 -5.42
C LYS A 29 5.17 -6.14 -4.31
N ILE A 30 4.56 -7.23 -3.86
CA ILE A 30 3.56 -7.20 -2.78
C ILE A 30 4.26 -7.60 -1.48
N VAL A 31 4.13 -6.76 -0.46
CA VAL A 31 4.56 -7.02 0.91
C VAL A 31 3.35 -7.50 1.70
N LEU A 32 3.48 -8.65 2.35
CA LEU A 32 2.42 -9.20 3.21
C LEU A 32 2.27 -8.37 4.49
N PRO A 33 1.06 -8.28 5.07
CA PRO A 33 0.89 -7.67 6.38
C PRO A 33 1.69 -8.44 7.43
N SER A 34 2.23 -7.70 8.40
CA SER A 34 3.05 -8.26 9.49
C SER A 34 2.48 -7.86 10.84
N GLN A 35 2.48 -8.79 11.80
CA GLN A 35 2.05 -8.50 13.16
C GLN A 35 3.04 -7.59 13.90
N GLN A 36 4.32 -7.68 13.57
CA GLN A 36 5.36 -6.78 14.06
C GLN A 36 6.50 -6.79 13.04
N ASP A 37 6.70 -5.66 12.38
CA ASP A 37 7.85 -5.48 11.49
C ASP A 37 9.12 -5.28 12.32
N THR A 38 10.16 -6.08 12.06
CA THR A 38 11.40 -6.04 12.86
C THR A 38 12.23 -4.78 12.65
N GLU A 39 12.04 -4.08 11.54
CA GLU A 39 12.78 -2.86 11.19
C GLU A 39 12.10 -1.62 11.81
N THR A 40 10.77 -1.56 11.74
CA THR A 40 9.99 -0.37 12.11
C THR A 40 9.22 -0.52 13.43
N GLY A 41 8.98 -1.74 13.90
CA GLY A 41 8.11 -2.05 15.04
C GLY A 41 6.61 -1.86 14.74
N VAL A 42 6.25 -1.48 13.52
CA VAL A 42 4.87 -1.22 13.11
C VAL A 42 4.17 -2.54 12.77
N SER A 43 2.94 -2.69 13.24
CA SER A 43 2.05 -3.78 12.82
C SER A 43 1.18 -3.33 11.65
N SER A 44 0.89 -4.24 10.71
CA SER A 44 0.04 -3.96 9.56
C SER A 44 -0.99 -5.06 9.32
N LYS A 45 -2.16 -4.67 8.82
CA LYS A 45 -3.26 -5.59 8.48
C LYS A 45 -4.07 -5.08 7.30
N ASP A 46 -4.40 -5.97 6.38
CA ASP A 46 -5.31 -5.67 5.27
C ASP A 46 -6.78 -5.86 5.69
N ILE A 47 -7.63 -4.93 5.29
CA ILE A 47 -9.07 -4.97 5.52
C ILE A 47 -9.83 -4.68 4.22
N THR A 48 -10.98 -5.33 4.06
CA THR A 48 -11.95 -5.00 3.00
C THR A 48 -12.94 -3.98 3.54
N ILE A 49 -13.10 -2.87 2.84
CA ILE A 49 -14.06 -1.81 3.18
C ILE A 49 -15.39 -2.05 2.43
N SER A 50 -15.31 -2.47 1.16
CA SER A 50 -16.48 -2.82 0.36
C SER A 50 -16.11 -3.89 -0.66
N GLU A 51 -16.85 -5.00 -0.64
CA GLU A 51 -16.70 -6.09 -1.61
C GLU A 51 -17.24 -5.68 -2.99
N ASP A 52 -18.40 -5.01 -3.02
CA ASP A 52 -19.07 -4.57 -4.25
C ASP A 52 -18.17 -3.69 -5.13
N PHE A 53 -17.39 -2.81 -4.50
CA PHE A 53 -16.48 -1.90 -5.20
C PHE A 53 -15.01 -2.37 -5.16
N SER A 54 -14.74 -3.56 -4.60
CA SER A 54 -13.39 -4.09 -4.39
C SER A 54 -12.44 -3.10 -3.71
N ILE A 55 -12.95 -2.36 -2.72
CA ILE A 55 -12.20 -1.37 -1.96
C ILE A 55 -11.58 -2.03 -0.74
N SER A 56 -10.25 -1.97 -0.63
CA SER A 56 -9.48 -2.45 0.51
C SER A 56 -8.50 -1.39 0.98
N ALA A 57 -8.08 -1.51 2.23
CA ALA A 57 -7.07 -0.65 2.84
C ALA A 57 -6.13 -1.47 3.73
N ARG A 58 -4.91 -0.97 3.91
CA ARG A 58 -3.98 -1.49 4.91
C ARG A 58 -3.97 -0.56 6.11
N LEU A 59 -4.28 -1.11 7.27
CA LEU A 59 -4.15 -0.42 8.55
C LEU A 59 -2.74 -0.63 9.08
N TYR A 60 -2.14 0.45 9.61
CA TYR A 60 -0.87 0.42 10.31
C TYR A 60 -1.08 0.87 11.75
N SER A 61 -0.51 0.14 12.71
CA SER A 61 -0.57 0.49 14.13
C SER A 61 0.84 0.45 14.74
N PRO A 62 1.31 1.57 15.33
CA PRO A 62 2.62 1.63 15.98
C PRO A 62 2.66 0.77 17.25
N GLU A 63 3.85 0.38 17.68
CA GLU A 63 4.04 -0.37 18.93
C GLU A 63 3.67 0.51 20.13
N LEU A 64 2.74 0.04 20.97
CA LEU A 64 2.20 0.80 22.11
C LEU A 64 3.23 0.96 23.25
N THR A 65 4.34 0.23 23.21
CA THR A 65 5.39 0.20 24.24
C THR A 65 6.20 1.50 24.31
N THR A 66 6.36 2.21 23.18
CA THR A 66 7.14 3.47 23.12
C THR A 66 6.44 4.66 23.77
N ILE A 67 5.16 4.52 24.15
CA ILE A 67 4.42 5.56 24.87
C ILE A 67 4.24 5.22 26.36
N THR A 68 5.20 4.51 26.94
CA THR A 68 5.45 4.63 28.37
C THR A 68 6.16 5.96 28.61
N SER A 69 5.41 6.94 29.12
CA SER A 69 5.85 8.30 29.41
C SER A 69 7.24 8.37 30.05
N ARG A 70 7.98 9.46 29.78
CA ARG A 70 9.13 9.93 30.59
C ARG A 70 8.78 10.16 32.08
N THR A 71 7.60 9.77 32.53
CA THR A 71 7.00 10.05 33.83
C THR A 71 6.13 8.88 34.31
N GLY A 72 6.52 7.61 34.12
CA GLY A 72 6.04 6.45 34.90
C GLY A 72 4.52 6.25 35.11
N GLN A 73 3.65 6.90 34.34
CA GLN A 73 2.20 6.83 34.53
C GLN A 73 1.54 6.23 33.28
N LEU A 74 0.81 5.14 33.50
CA LEU A 74 -0.11 4.54 32.53
C LEU A 74 -1.22 5.54 32.21
N GLN A 75 -1.04 6.31 31.13
CA GLN A 75 -2.07 7.21 30.64
C GLN A 75 -3.20 6.40 30.02
N ARG A 76 -4.29 6.25 30.78
CA ARG A 76 -5.44 5.39 30.43
C ARG A 76 -6.24 5.84 29.20
N GLN A 77 -5.94 6.98 28.56
CA GLN A 77 -6.68 7.47 27.38
C GLN A 77 -5.82 8.37 26.48
N GLN A 78 -4.81 7.82 25.81
CA GLN A 78 -4.16 8.56 24.72
C GLN A 78 -5.03 8.52 23.47
N LYS A 79 -5.39 9.71 22.96
CA LYS A 79 -6.02 9.87 21.65
C LYS A 79 -4.93 9.73 20.59
N PHE A 80 -5.15 8.86 19.61
CA PHE A 80 -4.28 8.72 18.46
C PHE A 80 -4.78 9.58 17.30
N SER A 81 -3.87 10.22 16.59
CA SER A 81 -4.18 10.84 15.30
C SER A 81 -4.35 9.75 14.24
N LEU A 82 -5.41 9.83 13.45
CA LEU A 82 -5.60 8.96 12.30
C LEU A 82 -5.09 9.67 11.04
N LEU A 83 -4.23 8.99 10.29
CA LEU A 83 -3.77 9.42 8.97
C LEU A 83 -4.46 8.57 7.91
N LEU A 84 -5.21 9.23 7.02
CA LEU A 84 -5.77 8.59 5.83
C LEU A 84 -4.86 8.91 4.65
N TYR A 85 -4.19 7.88 4.14
CA TYR A 85 -3.22 8.01 3.04
C TYR A 85 -3.74 7.33 1.77
N PHE A 86 -3.61 8.04 0.64
CA PHE A 86 -3.91 7.52 -0.70
C PHE A 86 -2.61 7.49 -1.51
N HIS A 87 -2.26 6.32 -2.06
CA HIS A 87 -1.03 6.19 -2.84
C HIS A 87 -1.14 6.96 -4.17
N GLY A 88 -0.01 7.48 -4.64
CA GLY A 88 0.09 8.17 -5.92
C GLY A 88 0.37 7.23 -7.09
N ARG A 89 1.24 7.72 -8.01
CA ARG A 89 1.72 7.04 -9.24
C ARG A 89 0.74 7.05 -10.42
N GLY A 90 0.09 8.19 -10.63
CA GLY A 90 -0.64 8.50 -11.87
C GLY A 90 -1.96 7.75 -12.03
N PHE A 91 -2.56 7.27 -10.93
CA PHE A 91 -3.84 6.53 -10.89
C PHE A 91 -3.85 5.15 -11.56
N PHE A 92 -2.76 4.74 -12.21
CA PHE A 92 -2.67 3.44 -12.89
C PHE A 92 -1.62 2.49 -12.31
N ALA A 93 -0.72 2.95 -11.44
CA ALA A 93 0.40 2.14 -10.95
C ALA A 93 0.39 1.98 -9.42
N SER A 94 0.98 0.87 -8.95
CA SER A 94 1.01 0.39 -7.54
C SER A 94 -0.34 0.06 -6.90
N SER A 95 -0.23 -0.63 -5.78
CA SER A 95 -1.26 -0.85 -4.78
C SER A 95 -0.64 -0.61 -3.39
N PRO A 96 -1.46 -0.40 -2.33
CA PRO A 96 -0.99 -0.21 -0.97
C PRO A 96 0.09 -1.21 -0.48
N PRO A 97 0.04 -2.52 -0.78
CA PRO A 97 1.07 -3.46 -0.33
C PRO A 97 2.41 -3.33 -1.08
N SER A 98 2.67 -2.26 -1.84
CA SER A 98 3.94 -2.11 -2.55
C SER A 98 5.07 -1.57 -1.65
N PRO A 99 6.31 -2.08 -1.76
CA PRO A 99 7.41 -1.77 -0.82
C PRO A 99 7.84 -0.31 -0.81
N LEU A 100 7.57 0.44 -1.89
CA LEU A 100 7.84 1.88 -1.93
C LEU A 100 6.93 2.68 -0.97
N LEU A 101 5.79 2.12 -0.57
CA LEU A 101 4.88 2.73 0.41
C LEU A 101 5.25 2.37 1.85
N THR A 102 6.01 1.31 2.06
CA THR A 102 6.54 0.95 3.40
C THR A 102 7.56 1.96 3.91
N MET A 103 8.17 2.79 3.04
CA MET A 103 9.12 3.83 3.48
C MET A 103 8.46 5.01 4.25
N PHE A 104 7.14 5.09 4.31
CA PHE A 104 6.43 6.14 5.06
C PHE A 104 5.98 5.71 6.47
N THR A 105 6.38 4.53 6.94
CA THR A 105 6.06 3.99 8.27
C THR A 105 7.29 3.42 8.93
#